data_AF-A0A9Q0TIL9-F1
#
_entry.id   AF-A0A9Q0TIL9-F1
#
_cell.length_a   1.000
_cell.length_b   1.000
_cell.length_c   1.000
_cell.angle_alpha   90.00
_cell.angle_beta   90.00
_cell.angle_gamma   90.00
#
_symmetry.space_group_name_H-M   'P 1'
#
loop_
_entity.id
_entity.type
_entity.pdbx_description
1 polymer ?
#
loop_
_entity_poly.entity_id
_entity_poly.type
_entity_poly.pdbx_seq_one_letter_code
_entity_poly.pdbx_strand_id
1 'polypeptide(L)'
;MAWNVFKFCTALRALGSIMIVLVLGIIGVTYYVIVVAKYGPALFYGGLDSFDAFLVLVLFHSLLVMLLWSYFTTVLTDPGGVPPNWRPSIDEESGDADPLNTKSVENAIGLNLPAAITVLFVGGVY
;
A
#
# COMPACT_ATOMS: atom_id res chain seq x y z
N MET A 1 -23.46 -20.04 -5.64
CA MET A 1 -21.98 -20.13 -5.56
C MET A 1 -21.43 -18.75 -5.28
N ALA A 2 -21.29 -18.39 -4.01
CA ALA A 2 -20.88 -17.06 -3.57
C ALA A 2 -19.43 -16.80 -4.01
N TRP A 3 -19.22 -15.74 -4.80
CA TRP A 3 -17.88 -15.30 -5.17
C TRP A 3 -17.17 -14.79 -3.90
N ASN A 4 -16.11 -15.48 -3.48
CA ASN A 4 -15.30 -15.06 -2.33
C ASN A 4 -14.58 -13.74 -2.65
N VAL A 5 -15.13 -12.61 -2.22
CA VAL A 5 -14.51 -11.29 -2.36
C VAL A 5 -13.09 -11.24 -1.75
N PHE A 6 -12.84 -12.09 -0.74
CA PHE A 6 -11.52 -12.28 -0.13
C PHE A 6 -10.45 -12.80 -1.10
N LYS A 7 -10.81 -13.59 -2.13
CA LYS A 7 -9.85 -13.99 -3.19
C LYS A 7 -9.45 -12.80 -4.06
N PHE A 8 -10.31 -11.79 -4.19
CA PHE A 8 -10.01 -10.57 -4.95
C PHE A 8 -8.94 -9.73 -4.26
N CYS A 9 -8.94 -9.62 -2.93
CA CYS A 9 -7.85 -8.95 -2.19
C CYS A 9 -6.49 -9.66 -2.32
N THR A 10 -6.46 -11.00 -2.33
CA THR A 10 -5.22 -11.74 -2.62
C THR A 10 -4.76 -11.55 -4.08
N ALA A 11 -5.70 -11.46 -5.03
CA ALA A 11 -5.42 -11.15 -6.42
C ALA A 11 -4.94 -9.71 -6.61
N LEU A 12 -5.47 -8.74 -5.86
CA LEU A 12 -5.00 -7.35 -5.83
C LEU A 12 -3.57 -7.24 -5.27
N ARG A 13 -3.21 -8.08 -4.29
CA ARG A 13 -1.81 -8.21 -3.82
C ARG A 13 -0.89 -8.81 -4.89
N ALA A 14 -1.39 -9.75 -5.69
CA ALA A 14 -0.67 -10.28 -6.86
C ALA A 14 -0.58 -9.27 -8.02
N LEU A 15 -1.57 -8.37 -8.15
CA LEU A 15 -1.53 -7.26 -9.11
C LEU A 15 -0.40 -6.28 -8.76
N GLY A 16 -0.10 -6.04 -7.48
CA GLY A 16 1.12 -5.31 -7.10
C GLY A 16 2.41 -5.96 -7.64
N SER A 17 2.43 -7.29 -7.72
CA SER A 17 3.56 -8.05 -8.27
C SER A 17 3.64 -8.01 -9.81
N ILE A 18 2.50 -7.87 -10.51
CA ILE A 18 2.52 -7.79 -11.98
C ILE A 18 3.26 -6.55 -12.47
N MET A 19 3.19 -5.44 -11.74
CA MET A 19 3.91 -4.21 -12.07
C MET A 19 5.43 -4.42 -12.00
N ILE A 20 5.89 -5.24 -11.05
CA ILE A 20 7.30 -5.61 -10.90
C ILE A 20 7.78 -6.40 -12.09
N VAL A 21 7.02 -7.41 -12.50
CA VAL A 21 7.34 -8.23 -13.68
C VAL A 21 7.36 -7.40 -14.96
N LEU A 22 6.41 -6.46 -15.12
CA LEU A 22 6.36 -5.55 -16.26
C LEU A 22 7.63 -4.69 -16.35
N VAL A 23 8.01 -4.05 -15.24
CA VAL A 23 9.23 -3.20 -15.18
C VAL A 23 10.48 -4.02 -15.52
N LEU A 24 10.62 -5.21 -14.93
CA LEU A 24 11.73 -6.11 -15.26
C LEU A 24 11.71 -6.57 -16.73
N GLY A 25 10.53 -6.78 -17.31
CA GLY A 25 10.35 -7.10 -18.72
C GLY A 25 10.85 -5.99 -19.64
N ILE A 26 10.49 -4.72 -19.37
CA ILE A 26 10.97 -3.57 -20.13
C ILE A 26 12.50 -3.45 -20.03
N ILE A 27 13.05 -3.58 -18.83
CA ILE A 27 14.50 -3.55 -18.61
C ILE A 27 15.18 -4.69 -19.40
N GLY A 28 14.61 -5.90 -19.38
CA GLY A 28 15.15 -7.04 -20.12
C GLY A 28 15.14 -6.84 -21.64
N VAL A 29 14.05 -6.31 -22.21
CA VAL A 29 13.97 -6.01 -23.65
C VAL A 29 14.98 -4.93 -24.04
N THR A 30 15.07 -3.86 -23.26
CA THR A 30 16.05 -2.79 -23.52
C THR A 30 17.49 -3.30 -23.42
N TYR A 31 17.80 -4.12 -22.42
CA TYR A 31 19.10 -4.79 -22.29
C TYR A 31 19.43 -5.63 -23.52
N TYR A 32 18.48 -6.44 -24.00
CA TYR A 32 18.68 -7.25 -25.20
C TYR A 32 19.01 -6.39 -26.43
N VAL A 33 18.24 -5.32 -26.67
CA VAL A 33 18.47 -4.44 -27.82
C VAL A 33 19.84 -3.77 -27.76
N ILE A 34 20.19 -3.19 -26.62
CA ILE A 34 21.45 -2.44 -26.48
C ILE A 34 22.65 -3.39 -26.48
N VAL A 35 22.64 -4.43 -25.65
CA VAL A 35 23.81 -5.29 -25.44
C VAL A 35 23.95 -6.34 -26.53
N VAL A 36 22.87 -7.04 -26.88
CA VAL A 36 22.95 -8.18 -27.81
C VAL A 36 22.79 -7.76 -29.25
N ALA A 37 21.84 -6.88 -29.57
CA ALA A 37 21.54 -6.55 -30.96
C ALA A 37 22.41 -5.42 -31.53
N LYS A 38 22.89 -4.48 -30.69
CA LYS A 38 23.62 -3.29 -31.15
C LYS A 38 25.11 -3.31 -30.80
N TYR A 39 25.45 -3.20 -29.52
CA TYR A 39 26.84 -2.96 -29.10
C TYR A 39 27.67 -4.24 -28.93
N GLY A 40 27.04 -5.39 -28.70
CA GLY A 40 27.72 -6.69 -28.65
C GLY A 40 28.42 -7.04 -29.96
N PRO A 41 27.72 -7.03 -31.11
CA PRO A 41 28.35 -7.23 -32.42
C PRO A 41 29.39 -6.15 -32.74
N ALA A 42 29.13 -4.90 -32.35
CA ALA A 42 30.04 -3.76 -32.57
C ALA A 42 31.45 -3.99 -31.97
N LEU A 43 31.56 -4.77 -30.89
CA LEU A 43 32.87 -5.15 -30.32
C LEU A 43 33.72 -5.99 -31.27
N PHE A 44 33.11 -6.81 -32.13
CA PHE A 44 33.81 -7.78 -32.96
C PHE A 44 34.29 -7.20 -34.30
N TYR A 45 33.78 -6.04 -34.71
CA TYR A 45 34.20 -5.38 -35.96
C TYR A 45 35.54 -4.62 -35.82
N GLY A 46 36.02 -4.39 -34.59
CA GLY A 46 37.29 -3.71 -34.32
C GLY A 46 37.25 -2.20 -34.63
N GLY A 47 38.39 -1.52 -34.50
CA GLY A 47 38.52 -0.08 -34.79
C GLY A 47 37.91 0.83 -33.71
N LEU A 48 37.68 2.11 -34.05
CA LEU A 48 37.15 3.10 -33.11
C LEU A 48 35.73 2.76 -32.63
N ASP A 49 34.94 2.09 -33.48
CA ASP A 49 33.59 1.64 -33.14
C ASP A 49 33.57 0.62 -32.00
N SER A 50 34.61 -0.24 -31.92
CA SER A 50 34.75 -1.21 -30.82
C SER A 50 35.09 -0.55 -29.48
N PHE A 51 35.87 0.55 -29.51
CA PHE A 51 36.21 1.32 -28.31
C PHE A 51 35.00 2.09 -27.78
N ASP A 52 34.26 2.74 -28.68
CA ASP A 52 33.00 3.42 -28.33
C ASP A 52 31.99 2.41 -27.75
N ALA A 53 31.80 1.28 -28.42
CA ALA A 53 30.89 0.23 -27.97
C ALA A 53 31.27 -0.31 -26.58
N PHE A 54 32.57 -0.48 -26.31
CA PHE A 54 33.05 -0.90 -24.99
C PHE A 54 32.71 0.14 -23.91
N LEU A 55 32.95 1.43 -24.17
CA LEU A 55 32.67 2.50 -23.22
C LEU A 55 31.16 2.60 -22.93
N VAL A 56 30.32 2.53 -23.98
CA VAL A 56 28.86 2.52 -23.84
C VAL A 56 28.40 1.29 -23.04
N LEU A 57 28.96 0.10 -23.29
CA LEU A 57 28.60 -1.11 -22.55
C LEU A 57 28.95 -1.02 -21.06
N VAL A 58 30.14 -0.51 -20.71
CA VAL A 58 30.56 -0.34 -19.32
C VAL A 58 29.65 0.65 -18.59
N LEU A 59 29.37 1.80 -19.21
CA LEU A 59 28.45 2.78 -18.64
C LEU A 59 27.05 2.21 -18.49
N PHE A 60 26.53 1.54 -19.51
CA PHE A 60 25.21 0.93 -19.49
C PHE A 60 25.07 -0.11 -18.36
N HIS A 61 26.05 -1.00 -18.19
CA HIS A 61 26.00 -2.00 -17.13
C HIS A 61 26.11 -1.40 -15.73
N SER A 62 26.95 -0.38 -15.53
CA SER A 62 27.04 0.28 -14.22
C SER A 62 25.71 0.95 -13.84
N LEU A 63 25.06 1.63 -14.79
CA LEU A 63 23.72 2.20 -14.59
C LEU A 63 22.65 1.14 -14.40
N LEU A 64 22.68 0.03 -15.16
CA LEU A 64 21.73 -1.07 -15.03
C LEU A 64 21.83 -1.73 -13.65
N VAL A 65 23.04 -1.96 -13.15
CA VAL A 65 23.27 -2.49 -11.80
C VAL A 65 22.70 -1.52 -10.75
N MET A 66 22.99 -0.23 -10.87
CA MET A 66 22.46 0.78 -9.94
C MET A 66 20.93 0.86 -9.97
N LEU A 67 20.34 0.77 -11.16
CA LEU A 67 18.88 0.79 -11.36
C LEU A 67 18.22 -0.45 -10.76
N LEU A 68 18.71 -1.64 -11.07
CA LEU A 68 18.17 -2.89 -10.53
C LEU A 68 18.35 -2.94 -9.01
N TRP A 69 19.53 -2.55 -8.51
CA TRP A 69 19.78 -2.48 -7.07
C TRP A 69 18.78 -1.56 -6.38
N SER A 70 18.65 -0.32 -6.86
CA SER A 70 17.71 0.66 -6.30
C SER A 70 16.27 0.14 -6.35
N TYR A 71 15.86 -0.44 -7.48
CA TYR A 71 14.52 -0.99 -7.66
C TYR A 71 14.21 -2.16 -6.72
N PHE A 72 15.13 -3.12 -6.60
CA PHE A 72 14.93 -4.24 -5.69
C PHE A 72 14.96 -3.78 -4.23
N THR A 73 15.82 -2.82 -3.86
CA THR A 73 15.80 -2.28 -2.50
C THR A 73 14.47 -1.61 -2.18
N THR A 74 13.81 -0.88 -3.10
CA THR A 74 12.51 -0.26 -2.80
C THR A 74 11.38 -1.28 -2.73
N VAL A 75 11.40 -2.29 -3.60
CA VAL A 75 10.35 -3.32 -3.67
C VAL A 75 10.44 -4.33 -2.52
N LEU A 76 11.65 -4.69 -2.10
CA LEU A 76 11.87 -5.69 -1.06
C LEU A 76 11.97 -5.10 0.36
N THR A 77 12.18 -3.78 0.49
CA THR A 77 12.22 -3.13 1.81
C THR A 77 10.80 -2.92 2.33
N ASP A 78 10.55 -3.39 3.55
CA ASP A 78 9.32 -3.14 4.29
C ASP A 78 9.17 -1.62 4.55
N PRO A 79 8.00 -0.99 4.27
CA PRO A 79 7.75 0.42 4.58
C PRO A 79 7.90 0.78 6.07
N GLY A 80 8.00 -0.22 6.96
CA GLY A 80 8.13 -0.02 8.40
C GLY A 80 6.77 0.07 9.07
N GLY A 81 6.74 -0.33 10.34
CA GLY A 81 5.53 -0.38 11.16
C GLY A 81 5.42 0.79 12.14
N VAL A 82 4.23 0.96 12.69
CA VAL A 82 3.98 1.91 13.77
C VAL A 82 4.75 1.49 15.04
N PRO A 83 5.44 2.42 15.74
CA PRO A 83 6.15 2.11 16.97
C PRO A 83 5.24 1.60 18.10
N PRO A 84 5.71 0.73 19.01
CA PRO A 84 4.87 0.08 20.03
C PRO A 84 4.12 1.01 21.00
N ASN A 85 4.62 2.23 21.23
CA ASN A 85 4.02 3.21 22.15
C ASN A 85 3.27 4.34 21.42
N TRP A 86 3.06 4.22 20.12
CA TRP A 86 2.31 5.21 19.36
C TRP A 86 0.82 5.13 19.71
N ARG A 87 0.23 6.28 20.05
CA ARG A 87 -1.21 6.44 20.24
C ARG A 87 -1.68 7.73 19.59
N PRO A 88 -2.78 7.73 18.81
CA PRO A 88 -3.41 8.96 18.34
C PRO A 88 -3.83 9.84 19.53
N SER A 89 -3.73 11.17 19.39
CA SER A 89 -4.22 12.12 20.41
C SER A 89 -5.74 12.23 20.45
N ILE A 90 -6.39 11.89 19.34
CA ILE A 90 -7.84 11.84 19.16
C ILE A 90 -8.12 10.51 18.49
N ASP A 91 -8.94 9.69 19.14
CA ASP A 91 -9.36 8.41 18.59
C ASP A 91 -10.54 8.66 17.63
N GLU A 92 -10.23 8.95 16.37
CA GLU A 92 -11.24 9.20 15.33
C GLU A 92 -12.08 7.93 15.00
N GLU A 93 -11.70 6.77 15.55
CA GLU A 93 -12.47 5.52 15.54
C GLU A 93 -13.47 5.43 16.71
N SER A 94 -13.71 6.49 17.47
CA SER A 94 -14.90 6.61 18.32
C SER A 94 -16.13 6.89 17.44
N GLY A 95 -16.45 5.94 16.57
CA GLY A 95 -17.74 5.90 15.88
C GLY A 95 -18.82 5.51 16.87
N ASP A 96 -19.61 6.50 17.31
CA ASP A 96 -21.03 6.38 17.67
C ASP A 96 -21.44 5.22 18.60
N ALA A 97 -20.57 4.85 19.54
CA ALA A 97 -20.85 3.86 20.58
C ALA A 97 -20.50 4.41 21.96
N ASP A 98 -20.93 5.63 22.27
CA ASP A 98 -21.30 5.93 23.65
C ASP A 98 -22.75 5.47 23.81
N PRO A 99 -23.04 4.29 24.41
CA PRO A 99 -24.34 4.05 24.98
C PRO A 99 -24.48 5.04 26.13
N LEU A 100 -24.94 6.23 25.77
CA LEU A 100 -25.20 7.38 26.62
C LEU A 100 -25.79 6.82 27.92
N ASN A 101 -24.97 6.97 28.97
CA ASN A 101 -25.11 6.40 30.30
C ASN A 101 -26.40 6.88 30.98
N THR A 102 -27.54 6.43 30.46
CA THR A 102 -28.91 6.71 30.93
C THR A 102 -29.10 6.22 32.37
N LYS A 103 -28.24 5.32 32.85
CA LYS A 103 -28.21 4.84 34.23
C LYS A 103 -27.61 5.85 35.21
N SER A 104 -26.73 6.73 34.76
CA SER A 104 -26.13 7.75 35.64
C SER A 104 -27.05 8.94 35.90
N VAL A 105 -27.91 9.27 34.93
CA VAL A 105 -28.91 10.33 35.08
C VAL A 105 -30.04 9.87 36.01
N GLU A 106 -30.53 8.62 35.91
CA GLU A 106 -31.52 8.07 36.83
C GLU A 106 -31.05 8.08 38.30
N ASN A 107 -29.81 7.67 38.55
CA ASN A 107 -29.24 7.65 39.90
C ASN A 107 -28.88 9.04 40.44
N ALA A 108 -28.51 9.99 39.58
CA ALA A 108 -28.15 11.35 39.99
C ALA A 108 -29.37 12.22 40.35
N ILE A 109 -30.54 11.95 39.77
CA ILE A 109 -31.75 12.76 40.03
C ILE A 109 -32.59 12.15 41.19
N GLY A 110 -32.25 10.97 41.72
CA GLY A 110 -32.94 10.39 42.88
C GLY A 110 -34.46 10.27 42.70
N LEU A 111 -34.93 10.17 41.46
CA LEU A 111 -36.36 10.10 41.16
C LEU A 111 -36.79 8.64 41.26
N ASN A 112 -37.15 8.20 42.46
CA ASN A 112 -37.99 7.00 42.62
C ASN A 112 -39.42 7.36 42.19
N LEU A 113 -39.62 7.54 40.88
CA LEU A 113 -40.92 7.88 40.34
C LEU A 113 -41.71 6.59 40.12
N PRO A 114 -42.82 6.37 40.84
CA PRO A 114 -43.63 5.17 40.60
C PRO A 114 -44.14 5.19 39.15
N ALA A 115 -44.21 4.00 38.54
CA ALA A 115 -44.47 3.74 37.12
C ALA A 115 -45.70 4.44 36.47
N ALA A 116 -46.49 5.18 37.24
CA ALA A 116 -47.66 5.92 36.79
C ALA A 116 -47.35 7.25 36.07
N ILE A 117 -46.16 7.86 36.25
CA ILE A 117 -45.90 9.22 35.72
C ILE A 117 -45.32 9.21 34.28
N THR A 118 -44.72 8.11 33.83
CA THR A 118 -44.16 8.00 32.47
C THR A 118 -45.21 8.08 31.36
N VAL A 119 -46.48 7.76 31.64
CA VAL A 119 -47.56 7.79 30.63
C VAL A 119 -48.09 9.21 30.38
N LEU A 120 -47.90 10.16 31.31
CA LEU A 120 -48.49 11.50 31.22
C LEU A 120 -47.72 12.51 30.34
N PHE A 121 -46.47 12.25 29.99
CA PHE A 121 -45.64 13.21 29.24
C PHE A 121 -45.43 12.89 27.75
N VAL A 122 -45.85 11.71 27.26
CA VAL A 122 -45.73 11.35 25.83
C VAL A 122 -47.07 11.40 25.09
N GLY A 123 -48.20 11.60 25.79
CA GLY A 123 -49.54 11.34 25.24
C GLY A 123 -50.60 12.44 25.39
N GLY A 124 -50.26 13.74 25.35
CA GLY A 124 -51.34 14.75 25.48
C GLY A 124 -50.97 16.21 25.34
N VAL A 125 -50.57 16.64 24.14
CA VAL A 125 -50.95 17.97 23.61
C VAL A 125 -51.30 17.79 22.12
N TYR A 126 -52.46 17.18 21.88
CA TYR A 126 -53.61 17.76 21.16
C TYR A 126 -54.87 17.20 21.81
#